data_AF-A0A068TIF8-F1
#
_entry.id   AF-A0A068TIF8-F1
#
_cell.length_a   1.000
_cell.length_b   1.000
_cell.length_c   1.000
_cell.angle_alpha   90.00
_cell.angle_beta   90.00
_cell.angle_gamma   90.00
#
_symmetry.space_group_name_H-M   'P 1'
#
loop_
_entity.id
_entity.type
_entity.pdbx_description
1 polymer ?
#
loop_
_entity_poly.entity_id
_entity_poly.type
_entity_poly.pdbx_seq_one_letter_code
_entity_poly.pdbx_strand_id
1 'polypeptide(L)'
;MQAREFDRNVMTMHDVDVMREAVSMAVSSPETADVEPDVIARIVFWFYRRGLADPEKLSDIAVFLASSRAFIPSDIGSHRHQLIDGAEDDVPDLLQAILRSRRRNPIA
;
A
#
# COMPACT_ATOMS: atom_id res chain seq x y z
N MET A 1 10.61 -21.56 28.18
CA MET A 1 10.71 -20.38 27.31
C MET A 1 9.51 -20.42 26.36
N GLN A 2 8.53 -19.56 26.55
CA GLN A 2 7.45 -19.37 25.56
C GLN A 2 7.75 -18.06 24.85
N ALA A 3 8.05 -18.13 23.56
CA ALA A 3 8.16 -16.97 22.70
C ALA A 3 6.76 -16.35 22.63
N ARG A 4 6.61 -15.16 23.22
CA ARG A 4 5.42 -14.34 23.03
C ARG A 4 5.35 -14.06 21.53
N GLU A 5 4.34 -14.59 20.85
CA GLU A 5 3.88 -14.00 19.60
C GLU A 5 3.53 -12.56 19.95
N PHE A 6 4.44 -11.64 19.61
CA PHE A 6 4.11 -10.23 19.57
C PHE A 6 3.02 -10.10 18.52
N ASP A 7 1.86 -9.64 18.95
CA ASP A 7 0.73 -9.35 18.10
C ASP A 7 1.21 -8.43 16.97
N ARG A 8 1.31 -8.99 15.74
CA ARG A 8 1.94 -8.34 14.58
C ARG A 8 1.23 -7.05 14.14
N ASN A 9 0.10 -6.74 14.77
CA ASN A 9 -0.70 -5.55 14.53
C ASN A 9 -0.50 -4.46 15.60
N VAL A 10 0.37 -4.64 16.59
CA VAL A 10 0.70 -3.57 17.55
C VAL A 10 1.72 -2.63 16.90
N MET A 11 1.22 -1.49 16.40
CA MET A 11 2.07 -0.40 15.96
C MET A 11 2.67 0.34 17.16
N THR A 12 3.99 0.48 17.14
CA THR A 12 4.71 1.36 18.05
C THR A 12 4.66 2.81 17.56
N MET A 13 5.02 3.76 18.43
CA MET A 13 5.15 5.16 18.01
C MET A 13 6.21 5.31 16.91
N HIS A 14 7.28 4.51 16.97
CA HIS A 14 8.30 4.49 15.93
C HIS A 14 7.73 4.11 14.56
N ASP A 15 6.82 3.13 14.52
CA ASP A 15 6.17 2.69 13.28
C ASP A 15 5.29 3.79 12.68
N VAL A 16 4.60 4.55 13.54
CA VAL A 16 3.82 5.72 13.14
C VAL A 16 4.73 6.80 12.55
N ASP A 17 5.86 7.07 13.20
CA ASP A 17 6.81 8.10 12.76
C ASP A 17 7.41 7.74 11.39
N VAL A 18 7.81 6.49 11.19
CA VAL A 18 8.33 5.98 9.90
C VAL A 18 7.30 6.16 8.79
N MET A 19 6.05 5.75 9.01
CA MET A 19 5.00 5.89 7.98
C MET A 19 4.65 7.36 7.74
N ARG A 20 4.61 8.19 8.78
CA ARG A 20 4.35 9.62 8.65
C ARG A 20 5.44 10.32 7.83
N GLU A 21 6.70 9.96 8.06
CA GLU A 21 7.83 10.47 7.29
C GLU A 21 7.73 10.07 5.81
N ALA A 22 7.47 8.78 5.53
CA ALA A 22 7.26 8.29 4.18
C ALA A 22 6.11 9.00 3.44
N VAL A 23 4.96 9.18 4.10
CA VAL A 23 3.82 9.93 3.53
C VAL A 23 4.18 11.39 3.28
N SER A 24 4.88 12.03 4.22
CA SER A 24 5.29 13.43 4.07
C SER A 24 6.22 13.62 2.86
N MET A 25 7.16 12.69 2.64
CA MET A 25 8.06 12.73 1.48
C MET A 25 7.28 12.50 0.18
N ALA A 26 6.41 11.49 0.15
CA ALA A 26 5.64 11.16 -1.04
C ALA A 26 4.68 12.28 -1.45
N VAL A 27 3.90 12.85 -0.51
CA VAL A 27 2.98 13.98 -0.77
C VAL A 27 3.72 15.23 -1.26
N SER A 28 4.98 15.42 -0.84
CA SER A 28 5.80 16.54 -1.31
C SER A 28 6.37 16.33 -2.72
N SER A 29 6.22 15.13 -3.29
CA SER A 29 6.68 14.83 -4.65
C SER A 29 5.79 15.50 -5.69
N PRO A 30 6.35 16.26 -6.67
CA PRO A 30 5.59 16.82 -7.78
C PRO A 30 4.82 15.77 -8.60
N GLU A 31 5.30 14.53 -8.63
CA GLU A 31 4.67 13.43 -9.35
C GLU A 31 3.33 12.98 -8.74
N THR A 32 3.05 13.37 -7.49
CA THR A 32 1.82 13.02 -6.78
C THR A 32 0.95 14.23 -6.45
N ALA A 33 1.25 15.40 -7.05
CA ALA A 33 0.55 16.66 -6.74
C ALA A 33 -0.98 16.58 -6.91
N ASP A 34 -1.45 15.77 -7.86
CA ASP A 34 -2.88 15.57 -8.14
C ASP A 34 -3.48 14.34 -7.45
N VAL A 35 -2.72 13.67 -6.58
CA VAL A 35 -3.15 12.45 -5.88
C VAL A 35 -3.59 12.78 -4.46
N GLU A 36 -4.74 12.23 -4.04
CA GLU A 36 -5.22 12.41 -2.67
C GLU A 36 -4.23 11.80 -1.65
N PRO A 37 -3.87 12.54 -0.58
CA PRO A 37 -2.94 12.04 0.45
C PRO A 37 -3.37 10.72 1.09
N ASP A 38 -4.67 10.45 1.18
CA ASP A 38 -5.22 9.20 1.72
C ASP A 38 -4.85 7.98 0.86
N VAL A 39 -4.74 8.14 -0.46
CA VAL A 39 -4.29 7.08 -1.37
C VAL A 39 -2.81 6.76 -1.10
N ILE A 40 -1.99 7.80 -0.94
CA ILE A 40 -0.56 7.68 -0.62
C ILE A 40 -0.37 6.97 0.72
N ALA A 41 -1.12 7.38 1.75
CA ALA A 41 -1.07 6.76 3.08
C ALA A 41 -1.44 5.27 3.05
N ARG A 42 -2.43 4.87 2.24
CA ARG A 42 -2.79 3.45 2.07
C ARG A 42 -1.67 2.65 1.41
N ILE A 43 -0.99 3.19 0.41
CA ILE A 43 0.14 2.52 -0.24
C ILE A 43 1.28 2.32 0.77
N VAL A 44 1.67 3.39 1.48
CA VAL A 44 2.71 3.33 2.52
C VAL A 44 2.38 2.27 3.56
N PHE A 45 1.17 2.30 4.12
CA PHE A 45 0.73 1.31 5.11
C PHE A 45 0.80 -0.13 4.59
N TRP A 46 0.42 -0.35 3.33
CA TRP A 46 0.41 -1.68 2.73
C TRP A 46 1.81 -2.28 2.59
N PHE A 47 2.79 -1.47 2.18
CA PHE A 47 4.17 -1.92 2.07
C PHE A 47 4.87 -2.01 3.44
N TYR A 48 4.53 -1.12 4.36
CA TYR A 48 4.99 -1.20 5.75
C TYR A 48 4.59 -2.52 6.40
N ARG A 49 3.31 -2.92 6.28
CA ARG A 49 2.82 -4.22 6.79
C ARG A 49 3.50 -5.44 6.15
N ARG A 50 4.14 -5.28 4.99
CA ARG A 50 4.93 -6.34 4.32
C ARG A 50 6.39 -6.36 4.75
N GLY A 51 6.77 -5.54 5.72
CA GLY A 51 8.11 -5.50 6.30
C GLY A 51 9.03 -4.44 5.70
N LEU A 52 8.52 -3.55 4.85
CA LEU A 52 9.30 -2.41 4.38
C LEU A 52 9.23 -1.28 5.42
N ALA A 53 10.27 -1.14 6.24
CA ALA A 53 10.31 -0.15 7.32
C ALA A 53 11.23 1.05 7.03
N ASP A 54 11.81 1.12 5.82
CA ASP A 54 12.64 2.23 5.40
C ASP A 54 11.77 3.35 4.81
N PRO A 55 11.69 4.53 5.44
CA PRO A 55 10.76 5.59 5.03
C PRO A 55 11.04 6.12 3.61
N GLU A 56 12.31 6.19 3.20
CA GLU A 56 12.67 6.61 1.84
C GLU A 56 12.13 5.63 0.79
N LYS A 57 12.36 4.32 1.00
CA LYS A 57 11.86 3.28 0.08
C LYS A 57 10.33 3.21 0.06
N LEU A 58 9.68 3.43 1.21
CA LEU A 58 8.22 3.51 1.30
C LEU A 58 7.69 4.67 0.46
N SER A 59 8.34 5.84 0.56
CA SER A 59 8.00 7.02 -0.24
C SER A 59 8.18 6.76 -1.73
N ASP A 60 9.33 6.22 -2.15
CA ASP A 60 9.63 5.95 -3.57
C ASP A 60 8.59 5.03 -4.21
N ILE A 61 8.21 3.95 -3.51
CA ILE A 61 7.17 3.03 -3.98
C ILE A 61 5.81 3.73 -4.02
N ALA A 62 5.49 4.54 -3.01
CA ALA A 62 4.23 5.27 -2.98
C ALA A 62 4.13 6.26 -4.15
N VAL A 63 5.18 7.03 -4.42
CA VAL A 63 5.27 7.95 -5.56
C VAL A 63 5.13 7.19 -6.88
N PHE A 64 5.91 6.13 -7.06
CA PHE A 64 5.89 5.33 -8.29
C PHE A 64 4.51 4.73 -8.60
N LEU A 65 3.83 4.20 -7.57
CA LEU A 65 2.51 3.61 -7.74
C LEU A 65 1.45 4.69 -7.95
N ALA A 66 1.46 5.76 -7.15
CA ALA A 66 0.50 6.85 -7.24
C ALA A 66 0.57 7.62 -8.56
N SER A 67 1.78 7.79 -9.13
CA SER A 67 1.96 8.44 -10.43
C SER A 67 1.61 7.53 -11.62
N SER A 68 1.43 6.23 -11.38
CA SER A 68 1.01 5.28 -12.41
C SER A 68 -0.50 5.32 -12.60
N ARG A 69 -0.96 5.66 -13.81
CA ARG A 69 -2.38 5.56 -14.23
C ARG A 69 -3.01 4.18 -14.02
N ALA A 70 -2.20 3.13 -13.86
CA ALA A 70 -2.66 1.78 -13.59
C ALA A 70 -3.06 1.54 -12.11
N PHE A 71 -2.72 2.47 -11.21
CA PHE A 71 -2.97 2.35 -9.77
C PHE A 71 -4.03 3.34 -9.28
N ILE A 72 -4.92 3.84 -10.15
CA ILE A 72 -6.14 4.48 -9.69
C ILE A 72 -7.00 3.34 -9.12
N PRO A 73 -7.24 3.26 -7.79
CA PRO A 73 -8.16 2.29 -7.25
C PRO A 73 -9.56 2.78 -7.65
N SER A 74 -10.00 2.40 -8.84
CA SER A 74 -11.40 2.53 -9.22
C SER A 74 -12.21 1.70 -8.21
N ASP A 75 -13.04 2.39 -7.43
CA ASP A 75 -13.99 1.85 -6.45
C ASP A 75 -13.43 1.12 -5.21
N ILE A 76 -12.98 1.90 -4.21
CA ILE A 76 -13.28 1.57 -2.80
C ILE A 76 -13.85 2.82 -2.13
N GLY A 77 -14.94 3.32 -2.69
CA GLY A 77 -15.68 4.46 -2.20
C GLY A 77 -17.18 4.18 -2.21
N SER A 78 -17.65 3.20 -1.43
CA SER A 78 -19.00 3.17 -0.82
C SER A 78 -19.39 1.78 -0.31
N HIS A 79 -18.80 1.28 0.78
CA HIS A 79 -19.50 0.34 1.65
C HIS A 79 -19.23 0.63 3.11
N ARG A 80 -19.87 1.71 3.57
CA ARG A 80 -20.26 1.86 4.97
C ARG A 80 -21.49 0.97 5.19
N HIS A 81 -21.30 -0.35 5.26
CA HIS A 81 -22.33 -1.27 5.73
C HIS A 81 -21.70 -2.46 6.45
N GLN A 82 -21.80 -2.38 7.78
CA GLN A 82 -21.86 -3.47 8.74
C GLN A 82 -20.61 -4.37 8.91
N LEU A 83 -20.11 -4.38 10.16
CA LEU A 83 -19.61 -5.56 10.90
C LEU A 83 -20.25 -6.84 10.29
N ILE A 84 -19.54 -7.90 9.92
CA ILE A 84 -19.11 -9.07 10.72
C ILE A 84 -18.35 -10.00 9.75
N ASP A 85 -17.36 -10.71 10.25
CA ASP A 85 -16.88 -12.00 9.75
C ASP A 85 -15.92 -12.02 8.55
N GLY A 86 -14.98 -12.97 8.65
CA GLY A 86 -13.70 -12.96 7.96
C GLY A 86 -13.74 -13.14 6.45
N ALA A 87 -12.79 -12.49 5.78
CA ALA A 87 -12.27 -12.88 4.48
C ALA A 87 -10.87 -12.25 4.31
N GLU A 88 -9.87 -12.87 4.90
CA GLU A 88 -8.55 -12.90 4.27
C GLU A 88 -8.72 -13.78 3.01
N ASP A 89 -8.59 -13.25 1.78
CA ASP A 89 -8.05 -14.02 0.62
C ASP A 89 -8.11 -13.36 -0.79
N ASP A 90 -8.49 -12.09 -1.00
CA ASP A 90 -8.64 -11.58 -2.39
C ASP A 90 -7.41 -10.85 -3.00
N VAL A 91 -6.26 -10.86 -2.33
CA VAL A 91 -5.01 -10.24 -2.84
C VAL A 91 -4.26 -11.05 -3.93
N PRO A 92 -4.35 -12.40 -4.01
CA PRO A 92 -3.63 -13.16 -5.04
C PRO A 92 -4.02 -12.76 -6.47
N ASP A 93 -5.30 -12.46 -6.70
CA ASP A 93 -5.81 -12.25 -8.05
C ASP A 93 -5.37 -10.92 -8.68
N LEU A 94 -5.21 -9.86 -7.87
CA LEU A 94 -4.72 -8.58 -8.37
C LEU A 94 -3.24 -8.66 -8.78
N LEU A 95 -2.41 -9.35 -7.98
CA LEU A 95 -1.00 -9.57 -8.33
C LEU A 95 -0.86 -10.52 -9.54
N GLN A 96 -1.71 -11.54 -9.64
CA GLN A 96 -1.78 -12.41 -10.82
C GLN A 96 -2.24 -11.64 -12.06
N ALA A 97 -3.17 -10.69 -11.95
CA ALA A 97 -3.60 -9.86 -13.06
C ALA A 97 -2.46 -8.95 -13.57
N ILE A 98 -1.69 -8.35 -12.66
CA ILE A 98 -0.53 -7.51 -13.02
C ILE A 98 0.57 -8.35 -13.69
N LEU A 99 0.86 -9.55 -13.17
CA LEU A 99 1.84 -10.46 -13.77
C LEU A 99 1.37 -11.03 -15.13
N ARG A 100 0.08 -11.32 -15.29
CA ARG A 100 -0.51 -11.76 -16.56
C ARG A 100 -0.52 -10.63 -17.60
N SER A 101 -0.73 -9.38 -17.18
CA SER A 101 -0.66 -8.22 -18.06
C SER A 101 0.74 -8.02 -18.65
N ARG A 102 1.81 -8.40 -17.94
CA ARG A 102 3.19 -8.39 -18.49
C ARG A 102 3.53 -9.58 -19.39
N ARG A 103 2.79 -10.70 -19.34
CA ARG A 103 3.01 -11.86 -20.23
C ARG A 103 2.25 -11.81 -21.56
N ARG A 104 1.27 -10.91 -21.71
CA ARG A 104 0.59 -10.66 -22.99
C ARG A 104 1.24 -9.50 -23.73
N ASN A 105 2.50 -9.66 -24.10
CA ASN A 105 3.01 -8.99 -25.29
C ASN A 105 3.99 -9.93 -26.03
N PRO A 106 3.47 -10.91 -26.81
CA PRO A 106 4.25 -11.57 -27.83
C PRO A 106 3.94 -10.88 -29.17
N ILE A 107 4.64 -9.81 -29.46
CA ILE A 107 4.69 -9.24 -30.82
C ILE A 107 6.17 -8.84 -30.99
N ALA A 108 6.99 -9.71 -31.60
CA ALA A 108 7.10 -9.94 -33.04
C ALA A 108 7.72 -8.73 -33.74
#